data_AF-M4RLM1-F1
#
_entry.id   AF-M4RLM1-F1
#
_cell.length_a   1.000
_cell.length_b   1.000
_cell.length_c   1.000
_cell.angle_alpha   90.00
_cell.angle_beta   90.00
_cell.angle_gamma   90.00
#
_symmetry.space_group_name_H-M   'P 1'
#
loop_
_entity.id
_entity.type
_entity.pdbx_description
1 polymer ?
#
loop_
_entity_poly.entity_id
_entity_poly.type
_entity_poly.pdbx_seq_one_letter_code
_entity_poly.pdbx_strand_id
1 'polypeptide(L)'
;MKTVELLHTIDYYIIGIYVFLLMAIGLIVSMRQDKNASLFVGDKSIGYKSIGMSIWGTNIGPSFLIASFGAAYSSGMIIANFEWFACIFLLLLAMVFTPYYLSLNITTIPQFIQRRFGDTMYRLLTAYSLLTIVIIWLGGGLYVGGLLFSQFTGWDLWVSVLLLLFVATSFTIVGGIAAVIVTDAFQTVLMIVGMSALTLIGLYEIGGIDGLMAKNTP
;
A
#
# COMPACT_ATOMS: atom_id res chain seq x y z
N MET A 1 -2.83 28.89 -7.54
CA MET A 1 -1.84 28.23 -6.67
C MET A 1 -2.17 28.66 -5.24
N LYS A 2 -3.15 28.00 -4.60
CA LYS A 2 -3.54 28.34 -3.22
C LYS A 2 -2.40 27.90 -2.31
N THR A 3 -1.95 28.81 -1.46
CA THR A 3 -1.03 28.58 -0.35
C THR A 3 -1.55 27.41 0.46
N VAL A 4 -0.83 26.28 0.40
CA VAL A 4 -0.97 25.19 1.38
C VAL A 4 -0.61 25.84 2.71
N GLU A 5 -1.55 25.89 3.66
CA GLU A 5 -1.21 26.31 5.02
C GLU A 5 -0.10 25.36 5.51
N LEU A 6 1.05 25.95 5.83
CA LEU A 6 2.20 25.21 6.34
C LEU A 6 1.75 24.47 7.60
N LEU A 7 2.15 23.19 7.71
CA LEU A 7 1.88 22.32 8.85
C LEU A 7 2.04 23.09 10.17
N HIS A 8 1.02 23.05 11.02
CA HIS A 8 1.14 23.62 12.36
C HIS A 8 2.22 22.83 13.13
N THR A 9 2.82 23.44 14.14
CA THR A 9 3.86 22.79 14.97
C THR A 9 3.39 21.44 15.52
N ILE A 10 2.09 21.31 15.80
CA ILE A 10 1.44 20.07 16.27
C ILE A 10 1.51 18.95 15.22
N ASP A 11 1.35 19.27 13.93
CA ASP A 11 1.36 18.27 12.86
C ASP A 11 2.76 17.65 12.69
N TYR A 12 3.82 18.46 12.84
CA TYR A 12 5.19 17.97 12.87
C TYR A 12 5.44 17.00 14.03
N TYR A 13 4.87 17.28 15.22
CA TYR A 13 4.96 16.36 16.36
C TYR A 13 4.22 15.05 16.08
N ILE A 14 3.03 15.10 15.46
CA ILE A 14 2.26 13.90 15.10
C ILE A 14 3.03 13.04 14.09
N ILE A 15 3.62 13.66 13.05
CA ILE A 15 4.45 12.96 12.06
C ILE A 15 5.68 12.34 12.73
N GLY A 16 6.35 13.09 13.62
CA GLY A 16 7.50 12.59 14.37
C GLY A 16 7.16 11.38 15.24
N ILE A 17 6.04 11.44 15.97
CA ILE A 17 5.54 10.32 16.79
C ILE A 17 5.19 9.12 15.90
N TYR A 18 4.55 9.35 14.75
CA TYR A 18 4.23 8.28 13.80
C TYR A 18 5.48 7.56 13.27
N VAL A 19 6.47 8.32 12.82
CA VAL A 19 7.75 7.77 12.33
C VAL A 19 8.48 7.03 13.44
N PHE A 20 8.47 7.57 14.67
CA PHE A 20 9.06 6.90 15.83
C PHE A 20 8.34 5.60 16.19
N LEU A 21 7.00 5.59 16.22
CA LEU A 21 6.20 4.40 16.47
C LEU A 21 6.45 3.32 15.41
N LEU A 22 6.50 3.70 14.14
CA LEU A 22 6.83 2.77 13.05
C LEU A 22 8.21 2.14 13.24
N MET A 23 9.23 2.96 13.53
CA MET A 23 10.57 2.44 13.82
C MET A 23 10.59 1.54 15.05
N ALA A 24 9.89 1.92 16.13
CA ALA A 24 9.82 1.13 17.36
C ALA A 24 9.14 -0.23 17.11
N ILE A 25 8.02 -0.25 16.39
CA ILE A 25 7.32 -1.50 16.03
C ILE A 25 8.24 -2.38 15.17
N GLY A 26 8.88 -1.80 14.15
CA GLY A 26 9.81 -2.53 13.29
C GLY A 26 10.98 -3.14 14.06
N LEU A 27 11.57 -2.38 15.01
CA LEU A 27 12.66 -2.84 15.86
C LEU A 27 12.22 -3.93 16.86
N ILE A 28 11.08 -3.75 17.53
CA ILE A 28 10.56 -4.73 18.51
C ILE A 28 10.27 -6.06 17.81
N VAL A 29 9.69 -6.03 16.62
CA VAL A 29 9.39 -7.24 15.82
C VAL A 29 10.67 -7.89 15.32
N SER A 30 11.63 -7.10 14.82
CA SER A 30 12.95 -7.59 14.39
C SER A 30 13.71 -8.28 15.52
N MET A 31 13.68 -7.71 16.73
CA MET A 31 14.32 -8.29 17.92
C MET A 31 13.63 -9.56 18.44
N ARG A 32 12.35 -9.76 18.12
CA ARG A 32 11.58 -10.96 18.51
C ARG A 32 11.66 -12.09 17.48
N GLN A 33 12.34 -11.89 16.35
CA GLN A 33 12.55 -12.96 15.38
C GLN A 33 13.73 -13.85 15.78
N ASP A 34 13.44 -15.13 16.01
CA ASP A 34 14.47 -16.17 15.97
C ASP A 34 15.06 -16.25 14.56
N LYS A 35 16.40 -16.15 14.48
CA LYS A 35 17.19 -16.15 13.23
C LYS A 35 16.98 -17.38 12.32
N ASN A 36 16.20 -18.37 12.75
CA ASN A 36 16.02 -19.67 12.10
C ASN A 36 14.59 -19.96 11.61
N ALA A 37 13.61 -19.08 11.86
CA ALA A 37 12.24 -19.28 11.36
C ALA A 37 12.12 -18.72 9.93
N SER A 38 12.26 -19.62 8.95
CA SER A 38 12.02 -19.47 7.51
C SER A 38 11.52 -18.09 7.03
N LEU A 39 12.47 -17.20 6.71
CA LEU A 39 12.25 -15.88 6.12
C LEU A 39 11.41 -15.88 4.82
N PHE A 40 11.19 -17.06 4.21
CA PHE A 40 10.58 -17.22 2.88
C PHE A 40 9.32 -18.07 2.85
N VAL A 41 8.97 -18.72 3.95
CA VAL A 41 7.75 -19.52 4.03
C VAL A 41 7.18 -19.19 5.39
N GLY A 42 6.27 -18.20 5.38
CA GLY A 42 5.36 -17.99 6.50
C GLY A 42 4.83 -19.37 6.87
N ASP A 43 5.08 -19.74 8.12
CA ASP A 43 4.68 -21.01 8.68
C ASP A 43 3.22 -21.26 8.30
N LYS A 44 2.85 -22.51 7.96
CA LYS A 44 1.50 -22.85 7.44
C LYS A 44 0.34 -22.57 8.43
N SER A 45 0.60 -21.82 9.49
CA SER A 45 -0.26 -21.42 10.59
C SER A 45 -0.76 -19.96 10.51
N ILE A 46 -0.44 -19.19 9.46
CA ILE A 46 -0.98 -17.83 9.31
C ILE A 46 -2.51 -17.89 9.15
N GLY A 47 -3.24 -17.35 10.13
CA GLY A 47 -4.70 -17.34 10.11
C GLY A 47 -5.27 -16.55 8.93
N TYR A 48 -6.38 -17.02 8.37
CA TYR A 48 -7.04 -16.46 7.18
C TYR A 48 -7.30 -14.93 7.26
N LYS A 49 -7.58 -14.40 8.46
CA LYS A 49 -7.80 -12.97 8.70
C LYS A 49 -6.55 -12.13 8.41
N SER A 50 -5.38 -12.63 8.80
CA SER A 50 -4.10 -11.95 8.59
C SER A 50 -3.70 -11.96 7.11
N ILE A 51 -4.00 -13.05 6.40
CA ILE A 51 -3.76 -13.16 4.96
C ILE A 51 -4.62 -12.14 4.20
N GLY A 52 -5.91 -12.06 4.52
CA GLY A 52 -6.80 -11.07 3.90
C GLY A 52 -6.34 -9.63 4.12
N MET A 53 -5.94 -9.29 5.35
CA MET A 53 -5.44 -7.96 5.67
C MET A 53 -4.11 -7.64 4.96
N SER A 54 -3.22 -8.61 4.81
CA SER A 54 -1.96 -8.43 4.08
C SER A 54 -2.17 -8.24 2.57
N ILE A 55 -3.07 -9.03 1.96
CA ILE A 55 -3.44 -8.86 0.55
C ILE A 55 -4.05 -7.48 0.31
N TRP A 56 -4.92 -7.04 1.21
CA TRP A 56 -5.51 -5.71 1.16
C TRP A 56 -4.45 -4.60 1.30
N GLY A 57 -3.58 -4.69 2.32
CA GLY A 57 -2.52 -3.70 2.56
C GLY A 57 -1.54 -3.58 1.41
N THR A 58 -1.20 -4.71 0.78
CA THR A 58 -0.33 -4.71 -0.40
C THR A 58 -1.01 -4.08 -1.63
N ASN A 59 -2.33 -4.17 -1.74
CA ASN A 59 -3.06 -3.64 -2.89
C ASN A 59 -3.37 -2.15 -2.75
N ILE A 60 -3.71 -1.71 -1.52
CA ILE A 60 -4.15 -0.34 -1.24
C ILE A 60 -3.03 0.44 -0.57
N GLY A 61 -2.21 1.08 -1.41
CA GLY A 61 -1.18 2.02 -0.95
C GLY A 61 -1.67 3.48 -0.86
N PRO A 62 -0.94 4.36 -0.15
CA PRO A 62 -1.27 5.79 -0.08
C PRO A 62 -1.40 6.45 -1.47
N SER A 63 -0.55 6.07 -2.43
CA SER A 63 -0.59 6.56 -3.80
C SER A 63 -1.88 6.18 -4.53
N PHE A 64 -2.39 4.97 -4.27
CA PHE A 64 -3.66 4.51 -4.82
C PHE A 64 -4.84 5.34 -4.29
N LEU A 65 -4.83 5.68 -2.99
CA LEU A 65 -5.87 6.52 -2.40
C LEU A 65 -5.94 7.90 -3.05
N ILE A 66 -4.79 8.54 -3.26
CA ILE A 66 -4.72 9.90 -3.82
C ILE A 66 -5.19 9.90 -5.28
N ALA A 67 -4.76 8.90 -6.05
CA ALA A 67 -5.23 8.71 -7.42
C ALA A 67 -6.75 8.53 -7.45
N SER A 68 -7.28 7.69 -6.56
CA SER A 68 -8.72 7.44 -6.43
C SER A 68 -9.51 8.68 -6.01
N PHE A 69 -8.99 9.50 -5.10
CA PHE A 69 -9.63 10.77 -4.72
C PHE A 69 -9.66 11.78 -5.86
N GLY A 70 -8.54 11.94 -6.57
CA GLY A 70 -8.47 12.84 -7.73
C GLY A 70 -9.45 12.42 -8.83
N ALA A 71 -9.52 11.13 -9.10
CA ALA A 71 -10.45 10.60 -10.09
C ALA A 71 -11.92 10.62 -9.61
N ALA A 72 -12.19 10.38 -8.32
CA ALA A 72 -13.53 10.53 -7.75
C ALA A 72 -14.02 11.98 -7.78
N TYR A 73 -13.12 12.96 -7.61
CA TYR A 73 -13.46 14.38 -7.75
C TYR A 73 -13.86 14.75 -9.18
N SER A 74 -13.22 14.14 -10.20
CA SER A 74 -13.51 14.44 -11.61
C SER A 74 -14.67 13.61 -12.18
N SER A 75 -14.80 12.35 -11.79
CA SER A 75 -15.70 11.36 -12.42
C SER A 75 -16.78 10.83 -11.47
N GLY A 76 -16.82 11.32 -10.23
CA GLY A 76 -17.78 10.90 -9.21
C GLY A 76 -17.61 9.44 -8.79
N MET A 77 -18.72 8.82 -8.39
CA MET A 77 -18.76 7.44 -7.86
C MET A 77 -18.49 6.37 -8.93
N ILE A 78 -18.39 6.73 -10.22
CA ILE A 78 -18.17 5.76 -11.30
C ILE A 78 -16.89 4.95 -11.08
N ILE A 79 -15.85 5.55 -10.50
CA ILE A 79 -14.59 4.85 -10.21
C ILE A 79 -14.74 3.72 -9.19
N ALA A 80 -15.75 3.77 -8.32
CA ALA A 80 -16.02 2.71 -7.34
C ALA A 80 -16.39 1.37 -8.00
N ASN A 81 -16.84 1.37 -9.27
CA ASN A 81 -17.08 0.14 -10.02
C ASN A 81 -15.81 -0.73 -10.11
N PHE A 82 -14.62 -0.11 -10.21
CA PHE A 82 -13.36 -0.85 -10.26
C PHE A 82 -13.19 -1.73 -9.01
N GLU A 83 -13.44 -1.18 -7.83
CA GLU A 83 -13.36 -1.89 -6.55
C GLU A 83 -14.47 -2.94 -6.38
N TRP A 84 -15.69 -2.63 -6.83
CA TRP A 84 -16.80 -3.60 -6.78
C TRP A 84 -16.51 -4.84 -7.64
N PHE A 85 -15.92 -4.65 -8.82
CA PHE A 85 -15.51 -5.78 -9.66
C PHE A 85 -14.29 -6.51 -9.12
N ALA A 86 -13.36 -5.82 -8.43
CA ALA A 86 -12.19 -6.44 -7.81
C ALA A 86 -12.59 -7.55 -6.83
N CYS A 87 -13.65 -7.36 -6.03
CA CYS A 87 -14.19 -8.40 -5.15
C CYS A 87 -14.56 -9.69 -5.89
N ILE A 88 -15.19 -9.60 -7.05
CA ILE A 88 -15.60 -10.75 -7.86
C ILE A 88 -14.36 -11.48 -8.40
N PHE A 89 -13.38 -10.74 -8.91
CA PHE A 89 -12.15 -11.32 -9.44
C PHE A 89 -11.28 -11.96 -8.35
N LEU A 90 -11.23 -11.38 -7.15
CA LEU A 90 -10.55 -11.96 -5.99
C LEU A 90 -11.21 -13.27 -5.54
N LEU A 91 -12.54 -13.32 -5.55
CA LEU A 91 -13.28 -14.56 -5.25
C LEU A 91 -12.97 -15.65 -6.29
N LEU A 92 -12.95 -15.29 -7.57
CA LEU A 92 -12.59 -16.21 -8.65
C LEU A 92 -11.13 -16.68 -8.53
N LEU A 93 -10.20 -15.78 -8.20
CA LEU A 93 -8.81 -16.11 -7.89
C LEU A 93 -8.70 -17.10 -6.72
N ALA A 94 -9.45 -16.88 -5.66
CA ALA A 94 -9.46 -17.73 -4.47
C ALA A 94 -10.04 -19.13 -4.75
N MET A 95 -11.14 -19.22 -5.50
CA MET A 95 -11.81 -20.52 -5.74
C MET A 95 -11.19 -21.32 -6.89
N VAL A 96 -10.75 -20.68 -7.97
CA VAL A 96 -10.34 -21.38 -9.20
C VAL A 96 -8.82 -21.48 -9.31
N PHE A 97 -8.12 -20.36 -9.15
CA PHE A 97 -6.69 -20.30 -9.44
C PHE A 97 -5.83 -20.72 -8.25
N THR A 98 -6.21 -20.33 -7.03
CA THR A 98 -5.47 -20.64 -5.80
C THR A 98 -5.30 -22.15 -5.56
N PRO A 99 -6.36 -23.01 -5.62
CA PRO A 99 -6.16 -24.44 -5.43
C PRO A 99 -5.25 -25.06 -6.51
N TYR A 100 -5.33 -24.56 -7.75
CA TYR A 100 -4.47 -25.00 -8.84
C TYR A 100 -3.00 -24.63 -8.60
N TYR A 101 -2.70 -23.38 -8.21
CA TYR A 101 -1.32 -22.96 -7.91
C TYR A 101 -0.73 -23.70 -6.71
N LEU A 102 -1.53 -23.94 -5.67
CA LEU A 102 -1.10 -24.70 -4.50
C LEU A 102 -0.78 -26.16 -4.85
N SER A 103 -1.60 -26.81 -5.70
CA SER A 103 -1.34 -28.18 -6.18
C SER A 103 -0.01 -28.32 -6.92
N LEU A 104 0.42 -27.26 -7.59
CA LEU A 104 1.67 -27.25 -8.35
C LEU A 104 2.89 -26.92 -7.48
N ASN A 105 2.71 -26.59 -6.18
CA ASN A 105 3.80 -26.14 -5.29
C ASN A 105 4.67 -25.03 -5.91
N ILE A 106 4.01 -24.03 -6.48
CA ILE A 106 4.69 -22.89 -7.12
C ILE A 106 4.65 -21.69 -6.20
N THR A 107 5.78 -21.00 -6.08
CA THR A 107 5.91 -19.85 -5.18
C THR A 107 5.77 -18.50 -5.89
N THR A 108 6.03 -18.44 -7.20
CA THR A 108 5.96 -17.20 -7.98
C THR A 108 5.28 -17.40 -9.34
N ILE A 109 4.62 -16.37 -9.86
CA ILE A 109 3.96 -16.43 -11.17
C ILE A 109 4.95 -16.70 -12.32
N PRO A 110 6.17 -16.11 -12.36
CA PRO A 110 7.16 -16.48 -13.37
C PRO A 110 7.52 -17.97 -13.33
N GLN A 111 7.65 -18.60 -12.15
CA GLN A 111 7.89 -20.05 -12.04
C GLN A 111 6.72 -20.88 -12.61
N PHE A 112 5.48 -20.40 -12.49
CA PHE A 112 4.34 -21.05 -13.14
C PHE A 112 4.48 -21.06 -14.66
N ILE A 113 4.87 -19.92 -15.23
CA ILE A 113 5.13 -19.79 -16.67
C ILE A 113 6.34 -20.63 -17.09
N GLN A 114 7.38 -20.75 -16.26
CA GLN A 114 8.53 -21.61 -16.53
C GLN A 114 8.12 -23.06 -16.77
N ARG A 115 7.28 -23.62 -15.89
CA ARG A 115 6.83 -25.02 -16.03
C ARG A 115 5.94 -25.26 -17.24
N ARG A 116 5.22 -24.23 -17.71
CA ARG A 116 4.28 -24.35 -18.83
C ARG A 116 4.89 -24.01 -20.19
N PHE A 117 5.82 -23.05 -20.25
CA PHE A 117 6.33 -22.46 -21.48
C PHE A 117 7.87 -22.48 -21.61
N GLY A 118 8.58 -23.00 -20.60
CA GLY A 118 10.03 -23.16 -20.60
C GLY A 118 10.82 -21.94 -20.09
N ASP A 119 12.14 -22.10 -20.05
CA ASP A 119 13.06 -21.17 -19.39
C ASP A 119 13.19 -19.81 -20.09
N THR A 120 12.97 -19.75 -21.41
CA THR A 120 13.06 -18.49 -22.17
C THR A 120 11.96 -17.52 -21.71
N MET A 121 10.73 -18.01 -21.57
CA MET A 121 9.60 -17.20 -21.10
C MET A 121 9.75 -16.81 -19.63
N TYR A 122 10.32 -17.70 -18.81
CA TYR A 122 10.66 -17.39 -17.42
C TYR A 122 11.59 -16.18 -17.30
N ARG A 123 12.69 -16.16 -18.06
CA ARG A 123 13.67 -15.06 -18.01
C ARG A 123 13.05 -13.74 -18.47
N LEU A 124 12.30 -13.76 -19.57
CA LEU A 124 11.63 -12.57 -20.11
C LEU A 124 10.63 -12.01 -19.09
N LEU A 125 9.77 -12.84 -18.52
CA LEU A 125 8.73 -12.40 -17.61
C LEU A 125 9.29 -11.96 -16.25
N THR A 126 10.34 -12.62 -15.77
CA THR A 126 11.05 -12.20 -14.55
C THR A 126 11.71 -10.84 -14.75
N ALA A 127 12.39 -10.62 -15.88
CA ALA A 127 12.98 -9.31 -16.19
C ALA A 127 11.90 -8.22 -16.31
N TYR A 128 10.81 -8.51 -17.03
CA TYR A 128 9.70 -7.57 -17.20
C TYR A 128 9.02 -7.21 -15.86
N SER A 129 8.74 -8.21 -15.01
CA SER A 129 8.10 -8.00 -13.72
C SER A 129 8.99 -7.23 -12.75
N LEU A 130 10.29 -7.54 -12.70
CA LEU A 130 11.26 -6.79 -11.89
C LEU A 130 11.36 -5.34 -12.34
N LEU A 131 11.47 -5.09 -13.66
CA LEU A 131 11.53 -3.75 -14.20
C LEU A 131 10.26 -2.96 -13.86
N THR A 132 9.10 -3.58 -14.03
CA THR A 132 7.80 -2.95 -13.72
C THR A 132 7.69 -2.61 -12.24
N ILE A 133 8.06 -3.52 -11.34
CA ILE A 133 8.02 -3.27 -9.89
C ILE A 133 8.99 -2.16 -9.49
N VAL A 134 10.24 -2.20 -9.97
CA VAL A 134 11.27 -1.24 -9.54
C VAL A 134 11.03 0.15 -10.13
N ILE A 135 10.74 0.25 -11.42
CA ILE A 135 10.64 1.54 -12.09
C ILE A 135 9.27 2.17 -11.88
N ILE A 136 8.20 1.41 -12.12
CA ILE A 136 6.85 1.97 -12.12
C ILE A 136 6.28 2.02 -10.71
N TRP A 137 6.30 0.91 -9.98
CA TRP A 137 5.69 0.85 -8.65
C TRP A 137 6.52 1.54 -7.58
N LEU A 138 7.78 1.15 -7.40
CA LEU A 138 8.65 1.78 -6.39
C LEU A 138 9.00 3.22 -6.77
N GLY A 139 9.40 3.47 -8.02
CA GLY A 139 9.70 4.82 -8.50
C GLY A 139 8.49 5.76 -8.46
N GLY A 140 7.35 5.31 -8.99
CA GLY A 140 6.11 6.09 -8.95
C GLY A 140 5.61 6.33 -7.53
N GLY A 141 5.68 5.32 -6.67
CA GLY A 141 5.33 5.43 -5.24
C GLY A 141 6.18 6.46 -4.51
N LEU A 142 7.51 6.42 -4.69
CA LEU A 142 8.43 7.38 -4.10
C LEU A 142 8.22 8.81 -4.62
N TYR A 143 7.94 8.97 -5.92
CA TYR A 143 7.67 10.27 -6.51
C TYR A 143 6.40 10.90 -5.94
N VAL A 144 5.29 10.15 -5.91
CA VAL A 144 4.01 10.63 -5.35
C VAL A 144 4.17 10.95 -3.86
N GLY A 145 4.82 10.06 -3.09
CA GLY A 145 5.08 10.29 -1.67
C GLY A 145 5.95 11.53 -1.42
N GLY A 146 7.02 11.71 -2.21
CA GLY A 146 7.89 12.88 -2.13
C GLY A 146 7.20 14.17 -2.53
N LEU A 147 6.33 14.14 -3.54
CA LEU A 147 5.54 15.29 -3.97
C LEU A 147 4.61 15.78 -2.87
N LEU A 148 3.94 14.88 -2.15
CA LEU A 148 3.10 15.24 -1.00
C LEU A 148 3.94 15.82 0.13
N PHE A 149 5.06 15.18 0.46
CA PHE A 149 5.92 15.64 1.53
C PHE A 149 6.47 17.05 1.24
N SER A 150 6.86 17.31 -0.02
CA SER A 150 7.27 18.63 -0.50
C SER A 150 6.14 19.65 -0.40
N GLN A 151 4.89 19.28 -0.73
CA GLN A 151 3.73 20.18 -0.61
C GLN A 151 3.43 20.58 0.83
N PHE A 152 3.59 19.68 1.80
CA PHE A 152 3.33 19.98 3.20
C PHE A 152 4.46 20.75 3.90
N THR A 153 5.71 20.46 3.54
CA THR A 153 6.89 21.05 4.19
C THR A 153 7.42 22.29 3.46
N GLY A 154 7.02 22.50 2.21
CA GLY A 154 7.57 23.53 1.33
C GLY A 154 9.01 23.24 0.88
N TRP A 155 9.54 22.06 1.16
CA TRP A 155 10.91 21.67 0.78
C TRP A 155 11.00 21.28 -0.69
N ASP A 156 12.21 21.32 -1.25
CA ASP A 156 12.47 20.83 -2.60
C ASP A 156 12.07 19.34 -2.73
N LEU A 157 11.50 19.00 -3.88
CA LEU A 157 11.04 17.65 -4.19
C LEU A 157 12.15 16.61 -4.04
N TRP A 158 13.38 16.93 -4.49
CA TRP A 158 14.52 16.02 -4.43
C TRP A 158 14.93 15.71 -3.00
N VAL A 159 14.94 16.73 -2.13
CA VAL A 159 15.25 16.56 -0.70
C VAL A 159 14.19 15.69 -0.03
N SER A 160 12.93 15.92 -0.37
CA SER A 160 11.78 15.17 0.14
C SER A 160 11.84 13.69 -0.24
N VAL A 161 12.11 13.40 -1.52
CA VAL A 161 12.25 12.03 -2.02
C VAL A 161 13.45 11.32 -1.39
N LEU A 162 14.61 11.99 -1.30
CA LEU A 162 15.81 11.38 -0.70
C LEU A 162 15.63 11.07 0.78
N LEU A 163 14.96 11.94 1.53
CA LEU A 163 14.66 11.71 2.95
C LEU A 163 13.71 10.51 3.12
N LEU A 164 12.63 10.45 2.34
CA LEU A 164 11.71 9.31 2.36
C LEU A 164 12.41 8.01 1.99
N LEU A 165 13.25 8.02 0.95
CA LEU A 165 14.05 6.87 0.54
C LEU A 165 15.01 6.42 1.66
N PHE A 166 15.67 7.37 2.33
CA PHE A 166 16.58 7.08 3.43
C PHE A 166 15.85 6.43 4.61
N VAL A 167 14.71 6.98 5.03
CA VAL A 167 13.89 6.41 6.12
C VAL A 167 13.38 5.03 5.72
N ALA A 168 12.83 4.90 4.52
CA ALA A 168 12.29 3.64 4.00
C ALA A 168 13.33 2.52 3.95
N THR A 169 14.50 2.84 3.41
CA THR A 169 15.62 1.90 3.30
C THR A 169 16.17 1.52 4.67
N SER A 170 16.31 2.50 5.58
CA SER A 170 16.86 2.27 6.92
C SER A 170 16.02 1.28 7.72
N PHE A 171 14.69 1.44 7.75
CA PHE A 171 13.84 0.50 8.47
C PHE A 171 13.73 -0.86 7.77
N THR A 172 13.80 -0.89 6.43
CA THR A 172 13.75 -2.16 5.67
C THR A 172 15.00 -3.02 5.92
N ILE A 173 16.18 -2.40 5.95
CA ILE A 173 17.45 -3.10 6.23
C ILE A 173 17.47 -3.67 7.65
N VAL A 174 16.96 -2.92 8.63
CA VAL A 174 16.99 -3.32 10.05
C VAL A 174 15.85 -4.29 10.41
N GLY A 175 14.70 -4.16 9.75
CA GLY A 175 13.49 -4.91 10.07
C GLY A 175 13.35 -6.28 9.41
N GLY A 176 13.86 -6.45 8.18
CA GLY A 176 13.61 -7.66 7.39
C GLY A 176 12.15 -7.83 6.96
N ILE A 177 11.84 -8.93 6.25
CA ILE A 177 10.53 -9.15 5.60
C ILE A 177 9.37 -9.18 6.61
N ALA A 178 9.56 -9.79 7.78
CA ALA A 178 8.47 -9.89 8.76
C ALA A 178 8.15 -8.57 9.45
N ALA A 179 9.15 -7.73 9.75
CA ALA A 179 8.90 -6.40 10.26
C ALA A 179 8.13 -5.57 9.23
N VAL A 180 8.48 -5.67 7.94
CA VAL A 180 7.75 -5.01 6.85
C VAL A 180 6.27 -5.42 6.85
N ILE A 181 5.96 -6.71 6.97
CA ILE A 181 4.56 -7.20 7.02
C ILE A 181 3.81 -6.61 8.23
N VAL A 182 4.42 -6.56 9.41
CA VAL A 182 3.76 -6.01 10.60
C VAL A 182 3.56 -4.51 10.49
N THR A 183 4.56 -3.78 9.99
CA THR A 183 4.43 -2.33 9.75
C THR A 183 3.39 -2.02 8.69
N ASP A 184 3.29 -2.84 7.64
CA ASP A 184 2.29 -2.72 6.58
C ASP A 184 0.86 -2.95 7.11
N ALA A 185 0.68 -3.98 7.95
CA ALA A 185 -0.59 -4.22 8.63
C ALA A 185 -1.00 -3.03 9.54
N PHE A 186 -0.04 -2.44 10.26
CA PHE A 186 -0.29 -1.24 11.07
C PHE A 186 -0.69 -0.04 10.21
N GLN A 187 0.02 0.20 9.10
CA GLN A 187 -0.29 1.28 8.15
C GLN A 187 -1.68 1.10 7.53
N THR A 188 -2.02 -0.14 7.15
CA THR A 188 -3.35 -0.53 6.66
C THR A 188 -4.46 -0.13 7.62
N VAL A 189 -4.33 -0.48 8.90
CA VAL A 189 -5.33 -0.13 9.93
C VAL A 189 -5.45 1.38 10.08
N LEU A 190 -4.32 2.10 10.12
CA LEU A 190 -4.33 3.56 10.18
C LEU A 190 -5.02 4.20 8.98
N MET A 191 -4.79 3.67 7.77
CA MET A 191 -5.44 4.16 6.55
C MET A 191 -6.95 3.96 6.62
N ILE A 192 -7.42 2.78 7.03
CA ILE A 192 -8.87 2.50 7.18
C ILE A 192 -9.51 3.50 8.15
N VAL A 193 -8.90 3.71 9.33
CA VAL A 193 -9.41 4.64 10.34
C VAL A 193 -9.39 6.08 9.82
N GLY A 194 -8.26 6.50 9.22
CA GLY A 194 -8.10 7.86 8.70
C GLY A 194 -9.08 8.17 7.57
N MET A 195 -9.29 7.24 6.63
CA MET A 195 -10.26 7.41 5.55
C MET A 195 -11.70 7.41 6.05
N SER A 196 -12.02 6.56 7.03
CA SER A 196 -13.35 6.53 7.64
C SER A 196 -13.66 7.87 8.32
N ALA A 197 -12.71 8.41 9.08
CA ALA A 197 -12.84 9.73 9.70
C ALA A 197 -13.00 10.85 8.67
N LEU A 198 -12.15 10.88 7.63
CA LEU A 198 -12.25 11.86 6.55
C LEU A 198 -13.61 11.82 5.84
N THR A 199 -14.13 10.62 5.59
CA THR A 199 -15.44 10.46 4.94
C THR A 199 -16.56 11.00 5.84
N LEU A 200 -16.52 10.72 7.15
CA LEU A 200 -17.52 11.21 8.09
C LEU A 200 -17.49 12.74 8.24
N ILE A 201 -16.30 13.33 8.34
CA ILE A 201 -16.12 14.79 8.42
C ILE A 201 -16.60 15.43 7.13
N GLY A 202 -16.21 14.89 5.97
CA GLY A 202 -16.66 15.40 4.68
C GLY A 202 -18.18 15.34 4.51
N LEU A 203 -18.81 14.26 4.98
CA LEU A 203 -20.27 14.11 4.95
C LEU A 203 -20.96 15.10 5.88
N TYR A 204 -20.40 15.35 7.06
CA TYR A 204 -20.90 16.35 7.99
C TYR A 204 -20.84 17.77 7.40
N GLU A 205 -19.70 18.14 6.81
CA GLU A 205 -19.46 19.46 6.20
C GLU A 205 -20.40 19.74 5.03
N ILE A 206 -20.74 18.71 4.25
CA ILE A 206 -21.61 18.80 3.07
C ILE A 206 -23.11 18.84 3.47
N GLY A 207 -23.44 18.62 4.75
CA GLY A 207 -24.82 18.60 5.23
C GLY A 207 -25.51 17.23 5.05
N GLY A 208 -24.74 16.15 5.03
CA GLY A 208 -25.24 14.79 4.94
C GLY A 208 -25.31 14.22 3.52
N ILE A 209 -25.95 13.06 3.41
CA ILE A 209 -26.13 12.35 2.12
C ILE A 209 -26.98 13.20 1.16
N ASP A 210 -27.92 13.97 1.68
CA ASP A 210 -28.79 14.84 0.90
C ASP A 210 -28.02 15.98 0.23
N GLY A 211 -27.07 16.60 0.95
CA GLY A 211 -26.17 17.61 0.39
C GLY A 211 -25.21 17.04 -0.64
N LEU A 212 -24.81 15.77 -0.47
CA LEU A 212 -23.97 15.07 -1.43
C LEU A 212 -24.75 14.74 -2.71
N MET A 213 -26.01 14.30 -2.61
CA MET A 213 -26.87 14.07 -3.77
C MET A 213 -27.21 15.38 -4.50
N ALA A 214 -27.48 16.47 -3.78
CA ALA A 214 -27.80 17.78 -4.37
C ALA A 214 -26.63 18.39 -5.15
N LYS A 215 -25.38 18.10 -4.76
CA LYS A 215 -24.16 18.53 -5.49
C LYS A 215 -23.78 17.60 -6.66
N ASN A 216 -24.34 16.40 -6.70
CA ASN A 216 -23.96 15.35 -7.66
C ASN A 216 -25.02 15.13 -8.75
N THR A 217 -26.12 15.89 -8.71
CA THR A 217 -27.05 16.06 -9.85
C THR A 217 -26.47 17.06 -10.85
N PRO A 218 -26.44 16.74 -12.16
CA PRO A 218 -25.95 17.64 -13.20
C PRO A 218 -26.80 18.92 -13.34
#